data_AF-X1E5H7-F1
#
_entry.id   AF-X1E5H7-F1
#
_cell.length_a   1.000
_cell.length_b   1.000
_cell.length_c   1.000
_cell.angle_alpha   90.00
_cell.angle_beta   90.00
_cell.angle_gamma   90.00
#
_symmetry.space_group_name_H-M   'P 1'
#
loop_
_entity.id
_entity.type
_entity.pdbx_description
1 polymer ?
#
loop_
_entity_poly.entity_id
_entity_poly.type
_entity_poly.pdbx_seq_one_letter_code
_entity_poly.pdbx_strand_id
1 'polypeptide(L)'
;MNSLISFLAEYCKAHLLQEKIFIVPSYQLGHQIGEVLTSKGHSWVNLHFVTLPSLAQETAGVELSTRGVRQISKAASLFMLDNIFRNLKEEGKLDYFRELEASSGVVKAIHRSLFALRMAGLESKDLSAESFIKKNKGEEVILFLKKYEEELKRRKLIDLPGLYSLAIEKAKNIHHDEKKTYLCLQDVTLSRIEVEFLKKIAGENLVLVPQDPVYGLKKPRRFLKIKEEIAALSSKVRNDKGGPKPEPSSDLERAAWLFSPKDAPPPFKDKTLELFSAIGPTNECREILRRIISENLLLDNVEIIHPAGDTYPSLFYVLSSKTNLKVTYAEGLALGFTSPGKVFNGLTDWMENNFLVSHLCRLIEGGNL
;
A
#
# COMPACT_ATOMS: atom_id res chain seq x y z
N MET A 1 11.87 21.90 8.95
CA MET A 1 11.52 21.77 7.49
C MET A 1 11.65 20.31 7.08
N ASN A 2 10.65 19.73 6.40
CA ASN A 2 10.64 18.31 6.01
C ASN A 2 11.87 17.94 5.16
N SER A 3 12.67 16.98 5.62
CA SER A 3 13.92 16.56 4.98
C SER A 3 13.74 16.03 3.56
N LEU A 4 12.64 15.33 3.29
CA LEU A 4 12.31 14.76 1.99
C LEU A 4 12.14 15.86 0.94
N ILE A 5 11.35 16.89 1.26
CA ILE A 5 11.07 18.00 0.32
C ILE A 5 12.32 18.82 0.05
N SER A 6 13.12 19.06 1.09
CA SER A 6 14.38 19.81 0.99
C SER A 6 15.37 19.08 0.08
N PHE A 7 15.52 17.77 0.29
CA PHE A 7 16.37 16.93 -0.54
C PHE A 7 15.90 16.91 -2.00
N LEU A 8 14.61 16.69 -2.25
CA LEU A 8 14.07 16.66 -3.62
C LEU A 8 14.24 18.01 -4.33
N ALA A 9 14.06 19.12 -3.62
CA ALA A 9 14.27 20.46 -4.16
C ALA A 9 15.74 20.69 -4.58
N GLU A 10 16.69 20.35 -3.71
CA GLU A 10 18.12 20.43 -4.01
C GLU A 10 18.52 19.50 -5.16
N TYR A 11 18.02 18.26 -5.14
CA TYR A 11 18.30 17.25 -6.15
C TYR A 11 17.76 17.65 -7.53
N CYS A 12 16.52 18.14 -7.59
CA CYS A 12 15.93 18.61 -8.85
C CYS A 12 16.67 19.84 -9.39
N LYS A 13 17.10 20.75 -8.50
CA LYS A 13 17.91 21.93 -8.88
C LYS A 13 19.29 21.55 -9.40
N ALA A 14 19.92 20.51 -8.85
CA ALA A 14 21.23 20.04 -9.32
C ALA A 14 21.14 19.31 -10.68
N HIS A 15 19.97 18.76 -11.01
CA HIS A 15 19.79 17.83 -12.14
C HIS A 15 18.66 18.23 -13.11
N LEU A 16 18.41 19.51 -13.41
CA LEU A 16 17.18 19.98 -14.10
C LEU A 16 16.69 19.15 -15.31
N LEU A 17 17.57 18.80 -16.25
CA LEU A 17 17.19 18.13 -17.50
C LEU A 17 17.19 16.61 -17.42
N GLN A 18 17.77 16.04 -16.37
CA GLN A 18 17.88 14.58 -16.23
C GLN A 18 16.53 13.96 -15.87
N GLU A 19 16.18 12.84 -16.50
CA GLU A 19 14.96 12.10 -16.19
C GLU A 19 15.10 11.41 -14.82
N LYS A 20 14.14 11.67 -13.92
CA LYS A 20 14.08 11.11 -12.56
C LYS A 20 12.81 10.29 -12.42
N ILE A 21 12.98 9.00 -12.17
CA ILE A 21 11.89 8.08 -11.88
C ILE A 21 11.78 7.94 -10.37
N PHE A 22 10.83 8.63 -9.75
CA PHE A 22 10.60 8.52 -8.32
C PHE A 22 9.58 7.43 -8.01
N ILE A 23 10.08 6.34 -7.43
CA ILE A 23 9.31 5.20 -7.00
C ILE A 23 8.58 5.56 -5.70
N VAL A 24 7.28 5.77 -5.82
CA VAL A 24 6.37 6.12 -4.73
C VAL A 24 5.44 4.94 -4.39
N PRO A 25 5.03 4.81 -3.11
CA PRO A 25 4.04 3.81 -2.69
C PRO A 25 2.69 3.91 -3.41
N SER A 26 2.28 5.14 -3.75
CA SER A 26 1.03 5.44 -4.44
C SER A 26 1.17 6.69 -5.29
N TYR A 27 0.39 6.79 -6.37
CA TYR A 27 0.37 8.00 -7.21
C TYR A 27 -0.14 9.22 -6.44
N GLN A 28 -1.07 9.01 -5.50
CA GLN A 28 -1.59 10.06 -4.63
C GLN A 28 -0.46 10.72 -3.84
N LEU A 29 0.41 9.93 -3.20
CA LEU A 29 1.55 10.46 -2.46
C LEU A 29 2.54 11.17 -3.39
N GLY A 30 2.79 10.63 -4.58
CA GLY A 30 3.62 11.29 -5.59
C GLY A 30 3.08 12.67 -5.98
N HIS A 31 1.79 12.77 -6.28
CA HIS A 31 1.15 14.04 -6.61
C HIS A 31 1.23 15.05 -5.46
N GLN A 32 0.94 14.63 -4.22
CA GLN A 32 1.08 15.49 -3.04
C GLN A 32 2.51 16.03 -2.88
N ILE A 33 3.53 15.19 -3.10
CA ILE A 33 4.93 15.63 -3.07
C ILE A 33 5.19 16.69 -4.16
N GLY A 34 4.70 16.48 -5.37
CA GLY A 34 4.82 17.45 -6.48
C GLY A 34 4.11 18.79 -6.19
N GLU A 35 2.92 18.74 -5.61
CA GLU A 35 2.15 19.93 -5.19
C GLU A 35 2.90 20.72 -4.12
N VAL A 36 3.46 20.04 -3.11
CA VAL A 36 4.25 20.66 -2.04
C VAL A 36 5.56 21.26 -2.56
N LEU A 37 6.22 20.62 -3.53
CA LEU A 37 7.40 21.20 -4.19
C LEU A 37 7.04 22.49 -4.93
N THR A 38 5.93 22.45 -5.69
CA THR A 38 5.46 23.58 -6.48
C THR A 38 5.02 24.75 -5.61
N SER A 39 4.26 24.49 -4.54
CA SER A 39 3.78 25.53 -3.62
C SER A 39 4.91 26.25 -2.88
N LYS A 40 6.06 25.58 -2.71
CA LYS A 40 7.30 26.16 -2.15
C LYS A 40 8.20 26.84 -3.19
N GLY A 41 7.76 26.92 -4.44
CA GLY A 41 8.51 27.57 -5.52
C GLY A 41 9.65 26.72 -6.09
N HIS A 42 9.65 25.40 -5.85
CA HIS A 42 10.64 24.49 -6.41
C HIS A 42 10.14 23.85 -7.70
N SER A 43 11.02 23.78 -8.70
CA SER A 43 10.76 23.07 -9.95
C SER A 43 11.02 21.57 -9.78
N TRP A 44 10.12 20.76 -10.32
CA TRP A 44 10.25 19.30 -10.38
C TRP A 44 10.19 18.78 -11.84
N VAL A 45 10.71 19.57 -12.79
CA VAL A 45 10.80 19.17 -14.20
C VAL A 45 11.51 17.83 -14.35
N ASN A 46 10.99 16.97 -15.23
CA ASN A 46 11.47 15.60 -15.48
C ASN A 46 11.49 14.69 -14.25
N LEU A 47 10.72 14.99 -13.21
CA LEU A 47 10.44 14.09 -12.09
C LEU A 47 9.12 13.36 -12.35
N HIS A 48 9.21 12.05 -12.59
CA HIS A 48 8.08 11.17 -12.85
C HIS A 48 7.79 10.31 -11.63
N PHE A 49 6.58 10.43 -11.08
CA PHE A 49 6.13 9.57 -9.99
C PHE A 49 5.58 8.26 -10.56
N VAL A 50 6.20 7.14 -10.17
CA VAL A 50 5.77 5.80 -10.60
C VAL A 50 5.64 4.88 -9.40
N THR A 51 4.79 3.87 -9.50
CA THR A 51 4.76 2.78 -8.52
C THR A 51 5.61 1.62 -9.00
N LEU A 52 6.20 0.86 -8.07
CA LEU A 52 7.01 -0.30 -8.44
C LEU A 52 6.23 -1.35 -9.28
N PRO A 53 4.94 -1.64 -9.01
CA PRO A 53 4.12 -2.48 -9.88
C PRO A 53 3.94 -1.89 -11.29
N SER A 54 3.72 -0.58 -11.42
CA SER A 54 3.56 0.06 -12.74
C SER A 54 4.84 -0.02 -13.57
N LEU A 55 5.99 0.15 -12.93
CA LEU A 55 7.30 0.02 -13.58
C LEU A 55 7.58 -1.43 -14.02
N ALA A 56 7.15 -2.41 -13.22
CA ALA A 56 7.21 -3.82 -13.61
C ALA A 56 6.27 -4.13 -14.81
N GLN A 57 5.07 -3.55 -14.81
CA GLN A 57 4.12 -3.66 -15.92
C GLN A 57 4.67 -3.05 -17.22
N GLU A 58 5.30 -1.89 -17.13
CA GLU A 58 5.97 -1.25 -18.26
C GLU A 58 7.11 -2.14 -18.81
N THR A 59 7.95 -2.64 -17.91
CA THR A 59 9.09 -3.52 -18.25
C THR A 59 8.65 -4.83 -18.91
N ALA A 60 7.58 -5.45 -18.41
CA ALA A 60 7.08 -6.74 -18.90
C ALA A 60 6.02 -6.61 -20.01
N GLY A 61 5.57 -5.41 -20.35
CA GLY A 61 4.37 -5.17 -21.15
C GLY A 61 4.41 -5.81 -22.55
N VAL A 62 5.55 -5.70 -23.24
CA VAL A 62 5.74 -6.31 -24.57
C VAL A 62 5.60 -7.83 -24.50
N GLU A 63 6.19 -8.46 -23.50
CA GLU A 63 6.14 -9.91 -23.33
C GLU A 63 4.74 -10.38 -22.93
N LEU A 64 4.05 -9.64 -22.04
CA LEU A 64 2.67 -9.95 -21.65
C LEU A 64 1.74 -9.94 -22.86
N SER A 65 1.87 -8.92 -23.71
CA SER A 65 1.09 -8.81 -24.95
C SER A 65 1.40 -9.95 -25.92
N THR A 66 2.69 -10.24 -26.13
CA THR A 66 3.16 -11.31 -27.01
C THR A 66 2.66 -12.69 -26.56
N ARG A 67 2.67 -12.97 -25.25
CA ARG A 67 2.16 -14.23 -24.68
C ARG A 67 0.63 -14.26 -24.52
N GLY A 68 -0.05 -13.13 -24.73
CA GLY A 68 -1.49 -12.99 -24.49
C GLY A 68 -1.87 -13.21 -23.01
N VAL A 69 -0.98 -12.84 -22.09
CA VAL A 69 -1.15 -13.05 -20.65
C VAL A 69 -1.69 -11.78 -19.99
N ARG A 70 -2.68 -11.94 -19.11
CA ARG A 70 -3.32 -10.81 -18.39
C ARG A 70 -3.05 -10.87 -16.89
N GLN A 71 -2.94 -9.70 -16.27
CA GLN A 71 -2.81 -9.64 -14.81
C GLN A 71 -4.15 -9.99 -14.14
N ILE A 72 -4.12 -10.90 -13.17
CA ILE A 72 -5.30 -11.27 -12.38
C ILE A 72 -5.56 -10.23 -11.29
N SER A 73 -6.82 -9.88 -11.07
CA SER A 73 -7.21 -9.02 -9.94
C SER A 73 -7.19 -9.80 -8.62
N LYS A 74 -7.02 -9.09 -7.50
CA LYS A 74 -7.08 -9.68 -6.15
C LYS A 74 -8.41 -10.39 -5.85
N ALA A 75 -9.52 -9.88 -6.38
CA ALA A 75 -10.82 -10.52 -6.23
C ALA A 75 -10.88 -11.84 -7.02
N ALA A 76 -10.44 -11.82 -8.28
CA ALA A 76 -10.41 -13.00 -9.13
C ALA A 76 -9.45 -14.09 -8.59
N SER A 77 -8.32 -13.71 -7.99
CA SER A 77 -7.40 -14.67 -7.37
C SER A 77 -7.99 -15.35 -6.13
N LEU A 78 -8.83 -14.64 -5.35
CA LEU A 78 -9.58 -15.23 -4.24
C LEU A 78 -10.62 -16.26 -4.74
N PHE A 79 -11.39 -15.93 -5.78
CA PHE A 79 -12.35 -16.87 -6.38
C PHE A 79 -11.66 -18.08 -7.01
N MET A 80 -10.49 -17.87 -7.64
CA MET A 80 -9.69 -18.97 -8.17
C MET A 80 -9.27 -19.92 -7.04
N LEU A 81 -8.78 -19.37 -5.92
CA LEU A 81 -8.38 -20.19 -4.78
C LEU A 81 -9.55 -20.90 -4.09
N ASP A 82 -10.71 -20.25 -3.98
CA ASP A 82 -11.94 -20.88 -3.47
C ASP A 82 -12.30 -22.13 -4.29
N ASN A 83 -12.30 -22.00 -5.62
CA ASN A 83 -12.54 -23.13 -6.52
C ASN A 83 -11.49 -24.24 -6.36
N ILE A 84 -10.20 -23.89 -6.25
CA ILE A 84 -9.13 -24.86 -5.99
C ILE A 84 -9.38 -25.61 -4.68
N PHE A 85 -9.77 -24.90 -3.62
CA PHE A 85 -10.06 -25.50 -2.32
C PHE A 85 -11.21 -26.49 -2.42
N ARG A 86 -12.33 -26.09 -3.02
CA ARG A 86 -13.53 -26.95 -3.18
C ARG A 86 -13.19 -28.21 -3.97
N ASN A 87 -12.51 -28.07 -5.11
CA ASN A 87 -12.12 -29.20 -5.94
C ASN A 87 -11.18 -30.17 -5.19
N LEU A 88 -10.17 -29.67 -4.48
CA LEU A 88 -9.25 -30.53 -3.71
C LEU A 88 -9.98 -31.27 -2.58
N LYS A 89 -11.00 -30.65 -1.98
CA LYS A 89 -11.83 -31.27 -0.95
C LYS A 89 -12.72 -32.37 -1.54
N GLU A 90 -13.39 -32.10 -2.66
CA GLU A 90 -14.23 -33.08 -3.38
C GLU A 90 -13.42 -34.28 -3.87
N GLU A 91 -12.18 -34.06 -4.32
CA GLU A 91 -11.24 -35.11 -4.73
C GLU A 91 -10.64 -35.90 -3.56
N GLY A 92 -10.94 -35.53 -2.30
CA GLY A 92 -10.41 -36.20 -1.11
C GLY A 92 -8.90 -36.03 -0.90
N LYS A 93 -8.30 -34.98 -1.49
CA LYS A 93 -6.84 -34.74 -1.45
C LYS A 93 -6.37 -33.93 -0.25
N LEU A 94 -7.29 -33.52 0.62
CA LEU A 94 -7.00 -32.77 1.85
C LEU A 94 -7.11 -33.69 3.07
N ASP A 95 -6.15 -33.57 3.97
CA ASP A 95 -6.09 -34.24 5.26
C ASP A 95 -6.08 -33.23 6.40
N TYR A 96 -5.07 -32.37 6.47
CA TYR A 96 -4.93 -31.30 7.45
C TYR A 96 -6.05 -30.26 7.37
N PHE A 97 -6.42 -29.80 6.16
CA PHE A 97 -7.50 -28.82 5.97
C PHE A 97 -8.88 -29.45 5.71
N ARG A 98 -9.03 -30.78 5.84
CA ARG A 98 -10.26 -31.51 5.49
C ARG A 98 -11.50 -31.01 6.24
N GLU A 99 -11.35 -30.77 7.55
CA GLU A 99 -12.43 -30.35 8.43
C GLU A 99 -12.85 -28.89 8.21
N LEU A 100 -12.01 -28.08 7.55
CA LEU A 100 -12.35 -26.70 7.28
C LEU A 100 -13.34 -26.59 6.12
N GLU A 101 -14.28 -25.67 6.25
CA GLU A 101 -15.09 -25.20 5.14
C GLU A 101 -14.33 -24.15 4.32
N ALA A 102 -14.60 -24.12 3.01
CA ALA A 102 -14.12 -23.09 2.10
C ALA A 102 -14.87 -21.77 2.32
N SER A 103 -14.79 -21.25 3.54
CA SER A 103 -15.36 -19.96 3.92
C SER A 103 -14.47 -18.83 3.39
N SER A 104 -15.06 -17.65 3.20
CA SER A 104 -14.33 -16.45 2.74
C SER A 104 -13.11 -16.15 3.63
N GLY A 105 -13.22 -16.35 4.95
CA GLY A 105 -12.12 -16.13 5.89
C GLY A 105 -10.94 -17.09 5.68
N VAL A 106 -11.24 -18.40 5.53
CA VAL A 106 -10.22 -19.44 5.29
C VAL A 106 -9.52 -19.21 3.96
N VAL A 107 -10.28 -18.97 2.88
CA VAL A 107 -9.72 -18.70 1.55
C VAL A 107 -8.83 -17.46 1.58
N LYS A 108 -9.26 -16.38 2.23
CA LYS A 108 -8.44 -15.16 2.40
C LYS A 108 -7.13 -15.45 3.16
N ALA A 109 -7.17 -16.27 4.20
CA ALA A 109 -5.99 -16.62 5.00
C ALA A 109 -4.98 -17.46 4.20
N ILE A 110 -5.46 -18.46 3.45
CA ILE A 110 -4.61 -19.28 2.57
C ILE A 110 -4.05 -18.40 1.45
N HIS A 111 -4.88 -17.60 0.78
CA HIS A 111 -4.45 -16.69 -0.27
C HIS A 111 -3.35 -15.74 0.22
N ARG A 112 -3.51 -15.12 1.40
CA ARG A 112 -2.49 -14.25 2.00
C ARG A 112 -1.16 -14.99 2.21
N SER A 113 -1.23 -16.24 2.66
CA SER A 113 -0.04 -17.07 2.89
C SER A 113 0.68 -17.40 1.57
N LEU A 114 -0.07 -17.86 0.56
CA LEU A 114 0.47 -18.17 -0.77
C LEU A 114 1.04 -16.92 -1.44
N PHE A 115 0.32 -15.80 -1.39
CA PHE A 115 0.77 -14.53 -1.94
C PHE A 115 2.04 -14.04 -1.25
N ALA A 116 2.17 -14.20 0.07
CA ALA A 116 3.38 -13.84 0.80
C ALA A 116 4.58 -14.71 0.42
N LEU A 117 4.39 -16.01 0.20
CA LEU A 117 5.44 -16.92 -0.30
C LEU A 117 5.91 -16.49 -1.70
N ARG A 118 4.96 -16.21 -2.60
CA ARG A 118 5.26 -15.77 -3.97
C ARG A 118 5.94 -14.39 -3.98
N MET A 119 5.51 -13.43 -3.15
CA MET A 119 6.20 -12.14 -2.96
C MET A 119 7.60 -12.29 -2.34
N ALA A 120 7.90 -13.42 -1.69
CA ALA A 120 9.24 -13.76 -1.26
C ALA A 120 10.08 -14.40 -2.38
N GLY A 121 9.52 -14.57 -3.58
CA GLY A 121 10.18 -15.19 -4.73
C GLY A 121 10.15 -16.72 -4.72
N LEU A 122 9.30 -17.34 -3.90
CA LEU A 122 9.20 -18.80 -3.76
C LEU A 122 8.04 -19.36 -4.58
N GLU A 123 8.32 -20.39 -5.38
CA GLU A 123 7.34 -21.21 -6.09
C GLU A 123 7.06 -22.51 -5.32
N SER A 124 6.03 -23.26 -5.74
CA SER A 124 5.71 -24.57 -5.14
C SER A 124 6.90 -25.54 -5.11
N LYS A 125 7.77 -25.49 -6.13
CA LYS A 125 8.97 -26.35 -6.27
C LYS A 125 10.10 -26.01 -5.28
N ASP A 126 10.11 -24.79 -4.75
CA ASP A 126 11.17 -24.29 -3.86
C ASP A 126 10.87 -24.59 -2.39
N LEU A 127 9.67 -25.11 -2.10
CA LEU A 127 9.22 -25.42 -0.74
C LEU A 127 9.41 -26.90 -0.43
N SER A 128 9.87 -27.16 0.80
CA SER A 128 9.96 -28.52 1.36
C SER A 128 8.96 -28.65 2.52
N ALA A 129 8.26 -29.79 2.57
CA ALA A 129 7.28 -30.08 3.61
C ALA A 129 7.93 -30.16 5.01
N GLU A 130 9.21 -30.50 5.07
CA GLU A 130 10.02 -30.58 6.28
C GLU A 130 10.29 -29.21 6.92
N SER A 131 10.14 -28.11 6.17
CA SER A 131 10.27 -26.75 6.71
C SER A 131 9.07 -26.32 7.57
N PHE A 132 8.01 -27.13 7.61
CA PHE A 132 6.80 -26.84 8.36
C PHE A 132 6.79 -27.60 9.69
N ILE A 133 6.25 -26.96 10.74
CA ILE A 133 6.06 -27.59 12.06
C ILE A 133 5.27 -28.90 11.94
N LYS A 134 4.26 -28.91 11.07
CA LYS A 134 3.49 -30.11 10.71
C LYS A 134 3.70 -30.42 9.24
N LYS A 135 4.23 -31.61 8.95
CA LYS A 135 4.55 -32.04 7.58
C LYS A 135 3.32 -32.06 6.66
N ASN A 136 2.20 -32.61 7.13
CA ASN A 136 0.95 -32.67 6.36
C ASN A 136 0.42 -31.27 5.97
N LYS A 137 0.51 -30.29 6.87
CA LYS A 137 0.20 -28.88 6.54
C LYS A 137 1.12 -28.36 5.42
N GLY A 138 2.41 -28.68 5.49
CA GLY A 138 3.37 -28.30 4.47
C GLY A 138 3.03 -28.88 3.10
N GLU A 139 2.76 -30.18 3.04
CA GLU A 139 2.35 -30.89 1.82
C GLU A 139 1.11 -30.25 1.18
N GLU A 140 0.10 -29.92 1.98
CA GLU A 140 -1.12 -29.27 1.47
C GLU A 140 -0.89 -27.81 1.04
N VAL A 141 -0.09 -27.03 1.76
CA VAL A 141 0.27 -25.66 1.33
C VAL A 141 1.01 -25.69 -0.01
N ILE A 142 1.93 -26.64 -0.19
CA ILE A 142 2.64 -26.85 -1.46
C ILE A 142 1.66 -27.25 -2.55
N LEU A 143 0.71 -28.15 -2.26
CA LEU A 143 -0.34 -28.55 -3.19
C LEU A 143 -1.21 -27.38 -3.63
N PHE A 144 -1.66 -26.54 -2.68
CA PHE A 144 -2.41 -25.32 -2.97
C PHE A 144 -1.63 -24.36 -3.87
N LEU A 145 -0.35 -24.11 -3.54
CA LEU A 145 0.51 -23.23 -4.32
C LEU A 145 0.71 -23.76 -5.74
N LYS A 146 0.97 -25.06 -5.88
CA LYS A 146 1.15 -25.73 -7.17
C LYS A 146 -0.11 -25.63 -8.02
N LYS A 147 -1.28 -25.92 -7.45
CA LYS A 147 -2.56 -25.83 -8.16
C LYS A 147 -2.90 -24.40 -8.59
N TYR A 148 -2.57 -23.43 -7.74
CA TYR A 148 -2.72 -22.01 -8.07
C TYR A 148 -1.82 -21.60 -9.25
N GLU A 149 -0.55 -22.02 -9.24
CA GLU A 149 0.39 -21.79 -10.34
C GLU A 149 -0.04 -22.46 -11.66
N GLU A 150 -0.56 -23.69 -11.59
CA GLU A 150 -1.14 -24.42 -12.73
C GLU A 150 -2.35 -23.67 -13.31
N GLU A 151 -3.27 -23.20 -12.46
CA GLU A 151 -4.45 -22.43 -12.88
C GLU A 151 -4.11 -21.10 -13.53
N LEU A 152 -3.11 -20.37 -13.00
CA LEU A 152 -2.59 -19.15 -13.62
C LEU A 152 -2.09 -19.43 -15.05
N LYS A 153 -1.27 -20.46 -15.22
CA LYS A 153 -0.75 -20.87 -16.55
C LYS A 153 -1.88 -21.29 -17.49
N ARG A 154 -2.80 -22.14 -17.02
CA ARG A 154 -3.93 -22.65 -17.81
C ARG A 154 -4.81 -21.54 -18.37
N ARG A 155 -5.06 -20.51 -17.56
CA ARG A 155 -5.93 -19.37 -17.94
C ARG A 155 -5.18 -18.21 -18.60
N LYS A 156 -3.88 -18.33 -18.85
CA LYS A 156 -3.00 -17.24 -19.33
C LYS A 156 -3.08 -16.01 -18.44
N LEU A 157 -2.99 -16.22 -17.13
CA LEU A 157 -3.02 -15.19 -16.12
C LEU A 157 -1.68 -15.08 -15.40
N ILE A 158 -1.38 -13.89 -14.90
CA ILE A 158 -0.21 -13.61 -14.06
C ILE A 158 -0.64 -12.82 -12.83
N ASP A 159 -0.10 -13.15 -11.67
CA ASP A 159 -0.29 -12.36 -10.46
C ASP A 159 0.84 -11.33 -10.29
N LEU A 160 0.74 -10.47 -9.27
CA LEU A 160 1.76 -9.44 -9.03
C LEU A 160 3.18 -10.03 -8.82
N PRO A 161 3.38 -11.11 -8.02
CA PRO A 161 4.67 -11.79 -7.96
C PRO A 161 5.16 -12.28 -9.32
N GLY A 162 4.29 -12.94 -10.10
CA GLY A 162 4.65 -13.40 -11.44
C GLY A 162 5.02 -12.25 -12.37
N LEU A 163 4.36 -11.09 -12.25
CA LEU A 163 4.69 -9.89 -13.00
C LEU A 163 6.11 -9.42 -12.69
N TYR A 164 6.49 -9.39 -11.42
CA TYR A 164 7.87 -9.07 -11.03
C TYR A 164 8.87 -10.10 -11.55
N SER A 165 8.58 -11.41 -11.45
CA SER A 165 9.45 -12.45 -12.01
C SER A 165 9.69 -12.25 -13.51
N LEU A 166 8.62 -11.97 -14.27
CA LEU A 166 8.71 -11.70 -15.70
C LEU A 166 9.47 -10.40 -15.99
N ALA A 167 9.21 -9.35 -15.23
CA ALA A 167 9.91 -8.07 -15.36
C ALA A 167 11.42 -8.23 -15.07
N ILE A 168 11.81 -9.01 -14.06
CA ILE A 168 13.21 -9.32 -13.75
C ILE A 168 13.88 -10.10 -14.89
N GLU A 169 13.17 -11.06 -15.50
CA GLU A 169 13.66 -11.81 -16.67
C GLU A 169 13.96 -10.86 -17.84
N LYS A 170 13.07 -9.89 -18.10
CA LYS A 170 13.15 -8.98 -19.25
C LYS A 170 13.96 -7.71 -19.01
N ALA A 171 14.16 -7.31 -17.77
CA ALA A 171 15.01 -6.16 -17.42
C ALA A 171 16.47 -6.34 -17.88
N LYS A 172 16.91 -7.56 -18.23
CA LYS A 172 18.22 -7.81 -18.86
C LYS A 172 18.41 -7.19 -20.26
N ASN A 173 17.32 -6.79 -20.94
CA ASN A 173 17.36 -6.29 -22.32
C ASN A 173 17.16 -4.78 -22.44
N ILE A 174 16.89 -4.07 -21.35
CA ILE A 174 16.80 -2.62 -21.36
C ILE A 174 18.21 -2.13 -21.12
N HIS A 175 18.89 -1.66 -22.18
CA HIS A 175 20.11 -0.88 -22.04
C HIS A 175 19.90 0.11 -20.90
N HIS A 176 20.68 0.02 -19.82
CA HIS A 176 20.64 0.99 -18.74
C HIS A 176 20.82 2.35 -19.39
N ASP A 177 19.74 3.10 -19.50
CA ASP A 177 19.79 4.44 -20.04
C ASP A 177 20.53 5.25 -18.96
N GLU A 178 21.82 5.49 -19.20
CA GLU A 178 22.71 6.21 -18.28
C GLU A 178 22.15 7.62 -17.93
N LYS A 179 21.13 8.07 -18.66
CA LYS A 179 20.43 9.33 -18.45
C LYS A 179 19.31 9.28 -17.42
N LYS A 180 18.87 8.09 -16.95
CA LYS A 180 17.78 7.97 -15.97
C LYS A 180 18.29 7.70 -14.57
N THR A 181 17.77 8.44 -13.60
CA THR A 181 17.99 8.19 -12.16
C THR A 181 16.73 7.69 -11.51
N TYR A 182 16.84 6.69 -10.66
CA TYR A 182 15.73 6.17 -9.87
C TYR A 182 15.81 6.73 -8.46
N LEU A 183 14.74 7.35 -8.00
CA LEU A 183 14.60 7.83 -6.63
C LEU A 183 13.70 6.86 -5.86
N CYS A 184 14.02 6.55 -4.61
CA CYS A 184 13.19 5.72 -3.74
C CYS A 184 13.26 6.21 -2.29
N LEU A 185 12.15 6.13 -1.56
CA LEU A 185 12.12 6.51 -0.15
C LEU A 185 13.04 5.61 0.68
N GLN A 186 13.84 6.19 1.58
CA GLN A 186 14.83 5.45 2.36
C GLN A 186 14.21 4.40 3.29
N ASP A 187 13.01 4.64 3.84
CA ASP A 187 12.34 3.72 4.78
C ASP A 187 11.14 2.98 4.14
N VAL A 188 11.19 2.69 2.84
CA VAL A 188 10.16 1.88 2.17
C VAL A 188 10.19 0.40 2.61
N THR A 189 9.03 -0.21 2.78
CA THR A 189 8.88 -1.65 3.06
C THR A 189 8.71 -2.42 1.75
N LEU A 190 9.78 -3.02 1.24
CA LEU A 190 9.75 -3.88 0.05
C LEU A 190 9.82 -5.36 0.42
N SER A 191 9.19 -6.20 -0.40
CA SER A 191 9.37 -7.65 -0.37
C SER A 191 10.69 -8.07 -1.03
N ARG A 192 11.03 -9.36 -0.98
CA ARG A 192 12.28 -9.84 -1.59
C ARG A 192 12.27 -9.68 -3.11
N ILE A 193 11.19 -10.08 -3.77
CA ILE A 193 11.10 -9.98 -5.24
C ILE A 193 11.07 -8.52 -5.72
N GLU A 194 10.50 -7.62 -4.91
CA GLU A 194 10.51 -6.18 -5.18
C GLU A 194 11.92 -5.59 -5.10
N VAL A 195 12.71 -6.00 -4.10
CA VAL A 195 14.13 -5.61 -3.98
C VAL A 195 14.93 -6.17 -5.15
N GLU A 196 14.72 -7.43 -5.53
CA GLU A 196 15.39 -8.04 -6.69
C GLU A 196 15.05 -7.30 -8.00
N PHE A 197 13.80 -6.90 -8.18
CA PHE A 197 13.38 -6.08 -9.32
C PHE A 197 14.01 -4.68 -9.28
N LEU A 198 13.96 -3.99 -8.15
CA LEU A 198 14.55 -2.67 -7.97
C LEU A 198 16.05 -2.67 -8.26
N LYS A 199 16.77 -3.68 -7.75
CA LYS A 199 18.19 -3.92 -8.03
C LYS A 199 18.45 -4.05 -9.52
N LYS A 200 17.58 -4.79 -10.21
CA LYS A 200 17.76 -5.10 -11.63
C LYS A 200 17.53 -3.89 -12.52
N ILE A 201 16.58 -3.03 -12.17
CA ILE A 201 16.21 -1.87 -12.99
C ILE A 201 17.04 -0.62 -12.68
N ALA A 202 17.30 -0.35 -11.40
CA ALA A 202 17.98 0.87 -10.98
C ALA A 202 19.50 0.71 -10.88
N GLY A 203 19.99 -0.47 -10.44
CA GLY A 203 21.42 -0.72 -10.27
C GLY A 203 22.09 0.38 -9.44
N GLU A 204 23.19 0.94 -9.97
CA GLU A 204 23.97 2.02 -9.34
C GLU A 204 23.33 3.42 -9.48
N ASN A 205 22.29 3.54 -10.33
CA ASN A 205 21.54 4.79 -10.56
C ASN A 205 20.39 4.98 -9.54
N LEU A 206 20.35 4.17 -8.48
CA LEU A 206 19.41 4.33 -7.39
C LEU A 206 19.90 5.40 -6.41
N VAL A 207 19.03 6.35 -6.10
CA VAL A 207 19.25 7.39 -5.10
C VAL A 207 18.15 7.29 -4.03
N LEU A 208 18.56 7.21 -2.77
CA LEU A 208 17.63 7.16 -1.65
C LEU A 208 17.26 8.55 -1.18
N VAL A 209 15.95 8.80 -1.15
CA VAL A 209 15.34 10.03 -0.66
C VAL A 209 15.20 9.93 0.86
N PRO A 210 15.86 10.80 1.64
CA PRO A 210 15.80 10.75 3.09
C PRO A 210 14.39 11.08 3.60
N GLN A 211 14.08 10.57 4.78
CA GLN A 211 12.86 10.87 5.53
C GLN A 211 13.23 11.33 6.94
N ASP A 212 12.31 12.06 7.57
CA ASP A 212 12.52 12.55 8.93
C ASP A 212 12.70 11.36 9.90
N PRO A 213 13.72 11.40 10.77
CA PRO A 213 14.06 10.25 11.62
C PRO A 213 13.01 10.04 12.70
N VAL A 214 12.71 8.77 12.99
CA VAL A 214 11.92 8.37 14.16
C VAL A 214 12.84 7.74 15.19
N TYR A 215 13.01 8.40 16.33
CA TYR A 215 13.92 7.96 17.40
C TYR A 215 13.23 6.97 18.34
N GLY A 216 13.97 5.96 18.79
CA GLY A 216 13.49 4.93 19.73
C GLY A 216 12.65 3.82 19.11
N LEU A 217 12.26 3.93 17.83
CA LEU A 217 11.50 2.88 17.15
C LEU A 217 12.39 1.69 16.81
N LYS A 218 12.14 0.54 17.45
CA LYS A 218 12.81 -0.72 17.12
C LYS A 218 12.29 -1.28 15.80
N LYS A 219 13.05 -1.09 14.73
CA LYS A 219 12.70 -1.58 13.38
C LYS A 219 12.86 -3.12 13.29
N PRO A 220 11.98 -3.84 12.56
CA PRO A 220 12.09 -5.29 12.38
C PRO A 220 13.39 -5.72 11.69
N ARG A 221 13.95 -6.88 12.05
CA ARG A 221 15.21 -7.40 11.46
C ARG A 221 15.17 -7.50 9.93
N ARG A 222 14.05 -7.95 9.36
CA ARG A 222 13.88 -8.08 7.90
C ARG A 222 13.95 -6.72 7.21
N PHE A 223 13.37 -5.70 7.82
CA PHE A 223 13.42 -4.33 7.31
C PHE A 223 14.86 -3.81 7.27
N LEU A 224 15.62 -4.00 8.35
CA LEU A 224 17.02 -3.55 8.43
C LEU A 224 17.90 -4.20 7.36
N LYS A 225 17.78 -5.53 7.16
CA LYS A 225 18.53 -6.23 6.11
C LYS A 225 18.24 -5.70 4.71
N ILE A 226 16.95 -5.47 4.41
CA ILE A 226 16.52 -4.94 3.11
C ILE A 226 17.02 -3.50 2.94
N LYS A 227 16.95 -2.68 4.00
CA LYS A 227 17.48 -1.32 3.99
C LYS A 227 18.98 -1.30 3.72
N GLU A 228 19.76 -2.17 4.36
CA GLU A 228 21.20 -2.32 4.12
C GLU A 228 21.48 -2.76 2.67
N GLU A 229 20.71 -3.71 2.14
CA GLU A 229 20.81 -4.16 0.75
C GLU A 229 20.53 -3.05 -0.26
N ILE A 230 19.53 -2.21 0.01
CA ILE A 230 19.14 -1.09 -0.85
C ILE A 230 20.18 0.04 -0.72
N ALA A 231 20.64 0.33 0.49
CA ALA A 231 21.66 1.35 0.74
C ALA A 231 23.00 1.00 0.07
N ALA A 232 23.34 -0.29 -0.03
CA ALA A 232 24.54 -0.74 -0.73
C ALA A 232 24.50 -0.45 -2.25
N LEU A 233 23.31 -0.30 -2.85
CA LEU A 233 23.14 0.02 -4.27
C LEU A 233 23.27 1.53 -4.55
N SER A 234 22.97 2.36 -3.56
CA SER A 234 23.00 3.81 -3.71
C SER A 234 24.43 4.33 -3.60
N SER A 235 25.07 4.55 -4.75
CA SER A 235 26.43 5.11 -4.85
C SER A 235 26.52 6.56 -4.34
N LYS A 236 25.40 7.28 -4.30
CA LYS A 236 25.32 8.70 -3.93
C LYS A 236 24.12 8.94 -3.01
N VAL A 237 24.43 8.90 -1.71
CA VAL A 237 23.82 9.61 -0.56
C VAL A 237 24.15 8.76 0.66
N ARG A 238 25.37 8.95 1.18
CA ARG A 238 25.71 8.57 2.54
C ARG A 238 25.37 9.76 3.43
N ASN A 239 24.22 9.72 4.08
CA ASN A 239 23.97 10.48 5.31
C ASN A 239 23.20 9.58 6.30
N ASP A 240 23.69 8.35 6.51
CA ASP A 240 23.30 7.50 7.64
C ASP A 240 24.37 7.52 8.76
N LYS A 241 25.41 8.35 8.62
CA LYS A 241 26.15 8.79 9.80
C LYS A 241 25.25 9.80 10.48
N GLY A 242 24.67 9.40 11.61
CA GLY A 242 23.86 10.27 12.47
C GLY A 242 24.48 11.66 12.53
N GLY A 243 23.90 12.58 11.74
CA GLY A 243 24.15 13.99 11.90
C GLY A 243 23.80 14.37 13.34
N PRO A 244 24.32 15.51 13.84
CA PRO A 244 23.88 16.01 15.13
C PRO A 244 22.35 15.96 15.17
N LYS A 245 21.80 15.33 16.21
CA LYS A 245 20.34 15.29 16.42
C LYS A 245 19.87 16.73 16.24
N PRO A 246 19.09 17.05 15.19
CA PRO A 246 18.67 18.43 14.97
C PRO A 246 17.95 18.88 16.23
N GLU A 247 18.37 20.01 16.80
CA GLU A 247 17.66 20.60 17.91
C GLU A 247 16.28 21.02 17.39
N PRO A 248 15.19 20.45 17.94
CA PRO A 248 13.87 20.78 17.46
C PRO A 248 13.59 22.25 17.73
N SER A 249 12.91 22.92 16.79
CA SER A 249 12.52 24.32 16.90
C SER A 249 11.07 24.52 17.38
N SER A 250 10.30 23.43 17.45
CA SER A 250 8.88 23.43 17.80
C SER A 250 8.45 22.15 18.51
N ASP A 251 7.28 22.17 19.15
CA ASP A 251 6.69 20.95 19.73
C ASP A 251 6.31 19.90 18.66
N LEU A 252 6.00 20.31 17.44
CA LEU A 252 5.79 19.41 16.30
C LEU A 252 7.07 18.64 15.93
N GLU A 253 8.22 19.32 15.86
CA GLU A 253 9.50 18.65 15.56
C GLU A 253 9.94 17.71 16.68
N ARG A 254 9.46 17.91 17.92
CA ARG A 254 9.65 16.97 19.04
C ARG A 254 8.90 15.64 18.85
N ALA A 255 7.93 15.56 17.93
CA ALA A 255 7.18 14.32 17.66
C ALA A 255 8.08 13.17 17.14
N ALA A 256 9.26 13.47 16.59
CA ALA A 256 10.26 12.47 16.21
C ALA A 256 10.70 11.55 17.38
N TRP A 257 10.52 11.99 18.63
CA TRP A 257 10.82 11.23 19.85
C TRP A 257 9.63 10.46 20.42
N LEU A 258 8.53 10.28 19.68
CA LEU A 258 7.35 9.57 20.15
C LEU A 258 7.66 8.20 20.78
N PHE A 259 8.67 7.48 20.25
CA PHE A 259 9.09 6.17 20.76
C PHE A 259 10.29 6.22 21.73
N SER A 260 10.84 7.40 22.04
CA SER A 260 11.81 7.60 23.13
C SER A 260 11.56 8.92 23.87
N PRO A 261 10.47 9.00 24.67
CA PRO A 261 10.10 10.23 25.37
C PRO A 261 11.14 10.65 26.42
N LYS A 262 11.95 9.71 26.92
CA LYS A 262 13.01 10.00 27.90
C LYS A 262 14.19 10.76 27.32
N ASP A 263 14.44 10.59 26.02
CA ASP A 263 15.54 11.25 25.30
C ASP A 263 15.08 12.54 24.59
N ALA A 264 13.81 12.93 24.78
CA ALA A 264 13.20 14.05 24.10
C ALA A 264 13.67 15.39 24.70
N PRO A 265 13.95 16.40 23.87
CA PRO A 265 14.18 17.77 24.32
C PRO A 265 12.97 18.34 25.10
N PRO A 266 13.20 19.35 25.97
CA PRO A 266 12.14 19.96 26.76
C PRO A 266 11.05 20.60 25.86
N PRO A 267 9.80 20.70 26.34
CA PRO A 267 8.69 21.28 25.57
C PRO A 267 8.83 22.79 25.38
N PHE A 268 8.48 23.26 24.18
CA PHE A 268 8.47 24.67 23.82
C PHE A 268 7.17 25.37 24.21
N LYS A 269 6.06 24.63 24.27
CA LYS A 269 4.69 25.12 24.52
C LYS A 269 4.22 26.14 23.48
N ASP A 270 4.57 25.90 22.22
CA ASP A 270 4.24 26.76 21.08
C ASP A 270 2.86 26.50 20.46
N LYS A 271 2.12 25.52 21.01
CA LYS A 271 0.81 25.03 20.51
C LYS A 271 0.84 24.41 19.11
N THR A 272 2.02 24.05 18.59
CA THR A 272 2.13 23.32 17.32
C THR A 272 1.66 21.86 17.44
N LEU A 273 1.59 21.33 18.67
CA LEU A 273 1.03 20.03 18.98
C LEU A 273 0.00 20.15 20.11
N GLU A 274 -1.22 19.72 19.85
CA GLU A 274 -2.30 19.68 20.84
C GLU A 274 -2.91 18.30 20.94
N LEU A 275 -3.30 17.92 22.15
CA LEU A 275 -4.03 16.69 22.44
C LEU A 275 -5.37 17.04 23.06
N PHE A 276 -6.42 16.35 22.65
CA PHE A 276 -7.74 16.44 23.25
C PHE A 276 -8.36 15.05 23.38
N SER A 277 -9.40 14.95 24.19
CA SER A 277 -10.19 13.73 24.35
C SER A 277 -11.67 14.04 24.12
N ALA A 278 -12.40 13.08 23.57
CA ALA A 278 -13.84 13.17 23.46
C ALA A 278 -14.49 11.81 23.72
N ILE A 279 -15.77 11.82 24.08
CA ILE A 279 -16.53 10.61 24.37
C ILE A 279 -17.03 10.02 23.04
N GLY A 280 -16.23 9.13 22.46
CA GLY A 280 -16.55 8.34 21.29
C GLY A 280 -16.30 9.04 19.94
N PRO A 281 -16.22 8.25 18.83
CA PRO A 281 -15.75 8.76 17.53
C PRO A 281 -16.59 9.89 16.94
N THR A 282 -17.90 9.93 17.21
CA THR A 282 -18.79 10.99 16.72
C THR A 282 -18.44 12.35 17.32
N ASN A 283 -18.13 12.40 18.62
CA ASN A 283 -17.77 13.65 19.29
C ASN A 283 -16.35 14.08 18.92
N GLU A 284 -15.43 13.13 18.69
CA GLU A 284 -14.11 13.44 18.13
C GLU A 284 -14.23 14.11 16.75
N CYS A 285 -15.01 13.55 15.83
CA CYS A 285 -15.21 14.13 14.49
C CYS A 285 -15.81 15.54 14.55
N ARG A 286 -16.79 15.76 15.45
CA ARG A 286 -17.40 17.09 15.64
C ARG A 286 -16.40 18.11 16.18
N GLU A 287 -15.57 17.72 17.15
CA GLU A 287 -14.55 18.61 17.71
C GLU A 287 -13.48 18.97 16.67
N ILE A 288 -13.07 18.01 15.83
CA ILE A 288 -12.15 18.26 14.72
C ILE A 288 -12.74 19.33 13.78
N LEU A 289 -13.99 19.18 13.35
CA LEU A 289 -14.66 20.18 12.50
C LEU A 289 -14.80 21.54 13.20
N ARG A 290 -15.11 21.54 14.51
CA ARG A 290 -15.22 22.77 15.30
C ARG A 290 -13.90 23.53 15.29
N ARG A 291 -12.77 22.85 15.49
CA ARG A 291 -11.43 23.44 15.47
C ARG A 291 -11.08 24.03 14.10
N ILE A 292 -11.32 23.28 13.03
CA ILE A 292 -11.09 23.73 11.65
C ILE A 292 -11.85 25.04 11.37
N ILE A 293 -13.12 25.11 11.79
CA ILE A 293 -13.96 26.31 11.59
C ILE A 293 -13.52 27.46 12.50
N SER A 294 -13.27 27.19 13.79
CA SER A 294 -12.94 28.24 14.77
C SER A 294 -11.58 28.89 14.52
N GLU A 295 -10.62 28.12 14.03
CA GLU A 295 -9.27 28.59 13.70
C GLU A 295 -9.18 29.13 12.26
N ASN A 296 -10.29 29.07 11.50
CA ASN A 296 -10.37 29.50 10.10
C ASN A 296 -9.28 28.86 9.23
N LEU A 297 -9.06 27.55 9.40
CA LEU A 297 -8.07 26.81 8.64
C LEU A 297 -8.55 26.59 7.20
N LEU A 298 -7.65 26.80 6.24
CA LEU A 298 -7.91 26.42 4.85
C LEU A 298 -8.05 24.89 4.78
N LEU A 299 -9.16 24.40 4.22
CA LEU A 299 -9.44 22.96 4.14
C LEU A 299 -8.34 22.19 3.40
N ASP A 300 -7.70 22.81 2.40
CA ASP A 300 -6.62 22.21 1.63
C ASP A 300 -5.34 21.96 2.46
N ASN A 301 -5.22 22.63 3.62
CA ASN A 301 -4.10 22.45 4.56
C ASN A 301 -4.43 21.50 5.72
N VAL A 302 -5.60 20.86 5.71
CA VAL A 302 -6.05 19.97 6.78
C VAL A 302 -6.05 18.52 6.29
N GLU A 303 -5.26 17.68 6.94
CA GLU A 303 -5.27 16.23 6.75
C GLU A 303 -5.74 15.53 8.03
N ILE A 304 -6.65 14.58 7.88
CA ILE A 304 -7.20 13.80 8.99
C ILE A 304 -6.79 12.34 8.80
N ILE A 305 -5.89 11.87 9.66
CA ILE A 305 -5.43 10.49 9.69
C ILE A 305 -6.21 9.75 10.78
N HIS A 306 -6.81 8.60 10.44
CA HIS A 306 -7.63 7.81 11.35
C HIS A 306 -7.19 6.34 11.42
N PRO A 307 -7.57 5.60 12.48
CA PRO A 307 -7.36 4.15 12.53
C PRO A 307 -8.09 3.43 11.40
N ALA A 308 -7.54 2.29 10.95
CA ALA A 308 -8.14 1.50 9.87
C ALA A 308 -9.61 1.14 10.15
N GLY A 309 -10.45 1.26 9.12
CA GLY A 309 -11.88 0.94 9.16
C GLY A 309 -12.77 2.09 8.70
N ASP A 310 -14.06 1.81 8.57
CA ASP A 310 -15.01 2.70 7.89
C ASP A 310 -15.66 3.74 8.82
N THR A 311 -15.44 3.65 10.13
CA THR A 311 -16.15 4.46 11.13
C THR A 311 -15.94 5.97 10.92
N TYR A 312 -14.69 6.44 10.85
CA TYR A 312 -14.39 7.87 10.72
C TYR A 312 -14.77 8.41 9.33
N PRO A 313 -14.42 7.76 8.20
CA PRO A 313 -14.88 8.20 6.87
C PRO A 313 -16.39 8.34 6.79
N SER A 314 -17.14 7.37 7.31
CA SER A 314 -18.61 7.37 7.33
C SER A 314 -19.17 8.56 8.14
N LEU A 315 -18.59 8.83 9.31
CA LEU A 315 -19.01 9.94 10.15
C LEU A 315 -18.71 11.28 9.48
N PHE A 316 -17.52 11.45 8.90
CA PHE A 316 -17.18 12.66 8.15
C PHE A 316 -18.05 12.83 6.91
N TYR A 317 -18.49 11.74 6.26
CA TYR A 317 -19.42 11.82 5.13
C TYR A 317 -20.80 12.34 5.56
N VAL A 318 -21.34 11.81 6.67
CA VAL A 318 -22.60 12.32 7.22
C VAL A 318 -22.47 13.77 7.69
N LEU A 319 -21.36 14.14 8.33
CA LEU A 319 -21.14 15.51 8.81
C LEU A 319 -20.92 16.50 7.65
N SER A 320 -20.16 16.14 6.63
CA SER A 320 -19.94 16.96 5.44
C SER A 320 -21.24 17.20 4.68
N SER A 321 -22.09 16.17 4.54
CA SER A 321 -23.41 16.33 3.90
C SER A 321 -24.32 17.33 4.62
N LYS A 322 -24.21 17.45 5.95
CA LYS A 322 -24.99 18.41 6.76
C LYS A 322 -24.42 19.82 6.75
N THR A 323 -23.10 19.94 6.65
CA THR A 323 -22.37 21.22 6.78
C THR A 323 -21.95 21.81 5.43
N ASN A 324 -22.16 21.08 4.33
CA ASN A 324 -21.69 21.39 2.99
C ASN A 324 -20.17 21.60 2.89
N LEU A 325 -19.41 20.96 3.80
CA LEU A 325 -17.95 20.96 3.76
C LEU A 325 -17.46 19.97 2.70
N LYS A 326 -16.49 20.39 1.89
CA LYS A 326 -15.85 19.50 0.91
C LYS A 326 -14.81 18.65 1.62
N VAL A 327 -14.95 17.33 1.53
CA VAL A 327 -14.04 16.35 2.13
C VAL A 327 -13.61 15.36 1.07
N THR A 328 -12.31 15.09 1.01
CA THR A 328 -11.71 14.10 0.10
C THR A 328 -11.28 12.88 0.91
N TYR A 329 -11.62 11.68 0.42
CA TYR A 329 -11.35 10.42 1.11
C TYR A 329 -10.26 9.63 0.38
N ALA A 330 -9.15 9.32 1.07
CA ALA A 330 -8.02 8.60 0.47
C ALA A 330 -8.36 7.16 0.09
N GLU A 331 -9.09 6.43 0.95
CA GLU A 331 -9.49 5.04 0.72
C GLU A 331 -10.89 4.92 0.07
N GLY A 332 -11.53 6.06 -0.23
CA GLY A 332 -12.91 6.13 -0.70
C GLY A 332 -13.93 5.95 0.42
N LEU A 333 -15.18 5.73 0.02
CA LEU A 333 -16.30 5.47 0.92
C LEU A 333 -16.88 4.08 0.64
N ALA A 334 -17.44 3.45 1.66
CA ALA A 334 -18.12 2.17 1.49
C ALA A 334 -19.26 2.32 0.47
N LEU A 335 -19.42 1.32 -0.41
CA LEU A 335 -20.43 1.33 -1.48
C LEU A 335 -21.85 1.57 -0.95
N GLY A 336 -22.14 1.16 0.28
CA GLY A 336 -23.42 1.41 0.95
C GLY A 336 -23.79 2.90 1.13
N PHE A 337 -22.84 3.83 0.99
CA PHE A 337 -23.13 5.27 0.97
C PHE A 337 -23.53 5.79 -0.41
N THR A 338 -23.28 5.03 -1.48
CA THR A 338 -23.57 5.41 -2.86
C THR A 338 -24.94 4.86 -3.29
N SER A 339 -25.67 5.58 -4.14
CA SER A 339 -26.97 5.10 -4.64
C SER A 339 -26.85 3.74 -5.35
N PRO A 340 -25.90 3.51 -6.27
CA PRO A 340 -25.76 2.20 -6.92
C PRO A 340 -25.45 1.06 -5.94
N GLY A 341 -24.65 1.32 -4.91
CA GLY A 341 -24.35 0.30 -3.89
C GLY A 341 -25.55 -0.03 -3.01
N LYS A 342 -26.41 0.96 -2.70
CA LYS A 342 -27.67 0.73 -1.99
C LYS A 342 -28.66 -0.09 -2.82
N VAL A 343 -28.81 0.23 -4.11
CA VAL A 343 -29.61 -0.58 -5.06
C VAL A 343 -29.11 -2.02 -5.04
N PHE A 344 -27.80 -2.21 -5.23
CA PHE A 344 -27.20 -3.54 -5.35
C PHE A 344 -27.42 -4.38 -4.09
N ASN A 345 -27.06 -3.86 -2.91
CA ASN A 345 -27.25 -4.57 -1.64
C ASN A 345 -28.73 -4.86 -1.38
N GLY A 346 -29.60 -3.92 -1.73
CA GLY A 346 -31.03 -4.08 -1.63
C GLY A 346 -31.57 -5.23 -2.47
N LEU A 347 -31.15 -5.28 -3.74
CA LEU A 347 -31.56 -6.34 -4.66
C LEU A 347 -31.00 -7.70 -4.22
N THR A 348 -29.77 -7.77 -3.72
CA THR A 348 -29.22 -9.02 -3.18
C THR A 348 -30.00 -9.49 -1.96
N ASP A 349 -30.30 -8.58 -1.01
CA ASP A 349 -31.12 -8.91 0.16
C ASP A 349 -32.52 -9.38 -0.26
N TRP A 350 -33.12 -8.77 -1.28
CA TRP A 350 -34.43 -9.18 -1.81
C TRP A 350 -34.39 -10.58 -2.41
N MET A 351 -33.34 -10.92 -3.17
CA MET A 351 -33.14 -12.25 -3.73
C MET A 351 -32.89 -13.32 -2.65
N GLU A 352 -32.03 -13.02 -1.66
CA GLU A 352 -31.74 -13.93 -0.54
C GLU A 352 -32.98 -14.21 0.31
N ASN A 353 -33.86 -13.23 0.44
CA ASN A 353 -35.13 -13.36 1.16
C ASN A 353 -36.29 -13.80 0.24
N ASN A 354 -36.01 -14.61 -0.80
CA ASN A 354 -37.01 -15.22 -1.67
C ASN A 354 -38.03 -14.22 -2.28
N PHE A 355 -37.55 -13.04 -2.68
CA PHE A 355 -38.36 -12.02 -3.36
C PHE A 355 -39.55 -11.48 -2.55
N LEU A 356 -39.45 -11.45 -1.21
CA LEU A 356 -40.50 -10.88 -0.36
C LEU A 356 -40.84 -9.41 -0.70
N VAL A 357 -42.13 -9.13 -0.89
CA VAL A 357 -42.65 -7.79 -1.27
C VAL A 357 -42.24 -6.72 -0.24
N SER A 358 -42.17 -7.06 1.05
CA SER A 358 -41.77 -6.13 2.12
C SER A 358 -40.35 -5.58 1.94
N HIS A 359 -39.42 -6.37 1.39
CA HIS A 359 -38.05 -5.91 1.10
C HIS A 359 -38.02 -5.01 -0.13
N LEU A 360 -38.84 -5.31 -1.14
CA LEU A 360 -39.00 -4.46 -2.31
C LEU A 360 -39.61 -3.09 -1.94
N CYS A 361 -40.65 -3.06 -1.11
CA CYS A 361 -41.24 -1.81 -0.64
C CYS A 361 -40.22 -0.96 0.12
N ARG A 362 -39.40 -1.55 1.00
CA ARG A 362 -38.32 -0.82 1.70
C ARG A 362 -37.30 -0.19 0.74
N LEU A 363 -37.02 -0.82 -0.40
CA LEU A 363 -36.12 -0.26 -1.40
C LEU A 363 -36.70 0.97 -2.08
N ILE A 364 -37.99 0.90 -2.45
CA ILE A 364 -38.73 2.00 -3.06
C ILE A 364 -38.86 3.15 -2.06
N GLU A 365 -39.31 2.86 -0.84
CA GLU A 365 -39.48 3.86 0.23
C GLU A 365 -38.16 4.52 0.63
N GLY A 366 -37.06 3.78 0.60
CA GLY A 366 -35.72 4.29 0.89
C GLY A 366 -35.11 5.18 -0.20
N GLY A 367 -35.80 5.38 -1.34
CA GLY A 367 -35.28 6.13 -2.49
C GLY A 367 -34.01 5.50 -3.08
N ASN A 368 -33.87 4.18 -2.93
CA ASN A 368 -32.69 3.41 -3.33
C ASN A 368 -32.88 2.72 -4.68
N LEU A 369 -33.93 3.05 -5.45
CA LEU A 369 -34.25 2.52 -6.78
C LEU A 369 -34.23 3.62 -7.83
#